data_AF-A0A7J8WKI3-F1
#
_entry.id   AF-A0A7J8WKI3-F1
#
_cell.length_a   1.000
_cell.length_b   1.000
_cell.length_c   1.000
_cell.angle_alpha   90.00
_cell.angle_beta   90.00
_cell.angle_gamma   90.00
#
_symmetry.space_group_name_H-M   'P 1'
#
loop_
_entity.id
_entity.type
_entity.pdbx_description
1 polymer ?
#
loop_
_entity_poly.entity_id
_entity_poly.type
_entity_poly.pdbx_seq_one_letter_code
_entity_poly.pdbx_strand_id
1 'polypeptide(L)'
;MHLSFRKCVNVKAFNLLVKAPGHSPNTDGIHVTETQNININNCVIGTGDDCISIVSGSKNVRATGITCGPGHGISIGSLGARKSAAYVSNVLVNNTILSGTTNGVRIKTWQGGSGYARNIRFQNIVMYNVSNPIIIDQNYCDQQKPCPKQVSAVRVSNVLYKNIRGTSASRVAMKFDCSKSFPCRGIFLQDVALRPQEEEQEDIAKASCANVRLSYRGNVSPPCSS
;
A
#
# COMPACT_ATOMS: atom_id res chain seq x y z
N MET A 1 -3.73 -15.88 8.42
CA MET A 1 -3.60 -15.80 6.96
C MET A 1 -4.43 -16.91 6.35
N HIS A 2 -5.18 -16.63 5.28
CA HIS A 2 -6.09 -17.58 4.65
C HIS A 2 -5.46 -18.27 3.43
N LEU A 3 -4.91 -17.49 2.50
CA LEU A 3 -4.21 -18.02 1.31
C LEU A 3 -2.78 -17.52 1.26
N SER A 4 -1.85 -18.40 0.91
CA SER A 4 -0.43 -18.07 0.72
C SER A 4 0.08 -18.68 -0.57
N PHE A 5 0.54 -17.83 -1.49
CA PHE A 5 1.25 -18.24 -2.70
C PHE A 5 2.74 -18.00 -2.48
N ARG A 6 3.48 -19.10 -2.30
CA ARG A 6 4.90 -19.10 -1.99
C ARG A 6 5.68 -19.86 -3.04
N LYS A 7 6.69 -19.21 -3.62
CA LYS A 7 7.59 -19.82 -4.63
C LYS A 7 6.83 -20.38 -5.84
N CYS A 8 5.72 -19.74 -6.21
CA CYS A 8 4.90 -20.17 -7.33
C CYS A 8 5.27 -19.40 -8.62
N VAL A 9 4.92 -19.98 -9.77
CA VAL A 9 5.04 -19.34 -11.08
C VAL A 9 3.73 -19.53 -11.84
N ASN A 10 3.24 -18.49 -12.52
CA ASN A 10 2.02 -18.52 -13.33
C ASN A 10 0.75 -18.86 -12.53
N VAL A 11 0.51 -18.11 -11.47
CA VAL A 11 -0.66 -18.30 -10.59
C VAL A 11 -1.87 -17.51 -11.10
N LYS A 12 -3.03 -18.13 -10.92
CA LYS A 12 -4.34 -17.63 -11.31
C LYS A 12 -5.30 -17.82 -10.14
N ALA A 13 -5.68 -16.74 -9.46
CA ALA A 13 -6.61 -16.73 -8.34
C ALA A 13 -7.83 -15.86 -8.71
N PHE A 14 -9.01 -16.48 -8.82
CA PHE A 14 -10.21 -15.84 -9.36
C PHE A 14 -11.42 -16.10 -8.47
N ASN A 15 -12.33 -15.14 -8.38
CA ASN A 15 -13.66 -15.29 -7.75
C ASN A 15 -13.59 -15.82 -6.30
N LEU A 16 -12.55 -15.44 -5.56
CA LEU A 16 -12.38 -15.86 -4.17
C LEU A 16 -13.23 -14.98 -3.25
N LEU A 17 -13.85 -15.62 -2.26
CA LEU A 17 -14.49 -14.97 -1.13
C LEU A 17 -13.73 -15.33 0.15
N VAL A 18 -13.10 -14.35 0.77
CA VAL A 18 -12.39 -14.51 2.05
C VAL A 18 -13.08 -13.63 3.09
N LYS A 19 -13.45 -14.22 4.23
CA LYS A 19 -14.15 -13.53 5.32
C LYS A 19 -13.55 -13.89 6.67
N ALA A 20 -13.14 -12.88 7.40
CA ALA A 20 -12.86 -12.92 8.83
C ALA A 20 -13.32 -11.60 9.49
N PRO A 21 -13.62 -11.58 10.80
CA PRO A 21 -13.94 -10.36 11.52
C PRO A 21 -12.82 -9.31 11.43
N GLY A 22 -13.17 -8.03 11.37
CA GLY A 22 -12.20 -6.91 11.24
C GLY A 22 -11.24 -6.76 12.42
N HIS A 23 -11.57 -7.33 13.57
CA HIS A 23 -10.72 -7.36 14.77
C HIS A 23 -9.95 -8.67 14.94
N SER A 24 -9.96 -9.56 13.93
CA SER A 24 -9.29 -10.86 14.02
C SER A 24 -7.80 -10.72 13.62
N PRO A 25 -6.86 -10.87 14.55
CA PRO A 25 -5.46 -10.58 14.29
C PRO A 25 -4.85 -11.55 13.27
N ASN A 26 -3.92 -11.05 12.44
CA ASN A 26 -3.11 -11.86 11.52
C ASN A 26 -3.91 -12.70 10.52
N THR A 27 -5.10 -12.24 10.15
CA THR A 27 -6.01 -12.92 9.22
C THR A 27 -5.83 -12.48 7.76
N ASP A 28 -4.59 -12.26 7.30
CA ASP A 28 -4.31 -11.86 5.91
C ASP A 28 -5.15 -12.65 4.90
N GLY A 29 -5.72 -11.97 3.91
CA GLY A 29 -6.52 -12.59 2.87
C GLY A 29 -5.66 -13.42 1.93
N ILE A 30 -4.92 -12.74 1.06
CA ILE A 30 -3.99 -13.37 0.11
C ILE A 30 -2.58 -12.85 0.35
N HIS A 31 -1.68 -13.75 0.71
CA HIS A 31 -0.26 -13.47 0.86
C HIS A 31 0.52 -13.95 -0.37
N VAL A 32 1.33 -13.08 -0.96
CA VAL A 32 2.15 -13.37 -2.14
C VAL A 32 3.61 -13.16 -1.79
N THR A 33 4.40 -14.24 -1.86
CA THR A 33 5.83 -14.23 -1.53
C THR A 33 6.61 -15.09 -2.52
N GLU A 34 7.80 -14.62 -2.92
CA GLU A 34 8.69 -15.36 -3.84
C GLU A 34 8.00 -15.85 -5.14
N THR A 35 6.93 -15.16 -5.57
CA THR A 35 6.02 -15.64 -6.62
C THR A 35 6.09 -14.78 -7.87
N GLN A 36 6.06 -15.43 -9.04
CA GLN A 36 6.18 -14.76 -10.34
C GLN A 36 4.94 -14.96 -11.21
N ASN A 37 4.51 -13.90 -11.89
CA ASN A 37 3.39 -13.92 -12.84
C ASN A 37 2.08 -14.40 -12.20
N ILE A 38 1.63 -13.69 -11.16
CA ILE A 38 0.36 -13.99 -10.48
C ILE A 38 -0.71 -12.99 -10.89
N ASN A 39 -1.90 -13.51 -11.22
CA ASN A 39 -3.11 -12.73 -11.46
C ASN A 39 -4.15 -13.07 -10.39
N ILE A 40 -4.55 -12.06 -9.62
CA ILE A 40 -5.60 -12.10 -8.60
C ILE A 40 -6.76 -11.26 -9.12
N ASN A 41 -7.93 -11.86 -9.28
CA ASN A 41 -9.02 -11.25 -10.03
C ASN A 41 -10.37 -11.46 -9.37
N ASN A 42 -11.21 -10.42 -9.37
CA ASN A 42 -12.62 -10.51 -8.98
C ASN A 42 -12.81 -11.13 -7.58
N CYS A 43 -12.03 -10.70 -6.61
CA CYS A 43 -12.05 -11.26 -5.25
C CYS A 43 -12.70 -10.29 -4.26
N VAL A 44 -13.45 -10.85 -3.31
CA VAL A 44 -14.03 -10.12 -2.18
C VAL A 44 -13.33 -10.59 -0.90
N ILE A 45 -12.66 -9.68 -0.22
CA ILE A 45 -11.78 -10.00 0.91
C ILE A 45 -12.10 -9.06 2.07
N GLY A 46 -12.64 -9.62 3.16
CA GLY A 46 -12.79 -8.94 4.44
C GLY A 46 -12.02 -9.70 5.50
N THR A 47 -11.13 -9.03 6.22
CA THR A 47 -10.26 -9.66 7.23
C THR A 47 -9.94 -8.68 8.37
N GLY A 48 -9.18 -9.11 9.37
CA GLY A 48 -8.58 -8.23 10.37
C GLY A 48 -7.10 -7.89 10.10
N ASP A 49 -6.57 -8.24 8.92
CA ASP A 49 -5.22 -7.86 8.48
C ASP A 49 -5.20 -7.47 6.99
N ASP A 50 -4.08 -7.58 6.29
CA ASP A 50 -3.96 -7.21 4.87
C ASP A 50 -4.93 -8.04 4.00
N CYS A 51 -5.72 -7.38 3.15
CA CYS A 51 -6.52 -8.09 2.14
C CYS A 51 -5.60 -8.80 1.15
N ILE A 52 -4.56 -8.10 0.69
CA ILE A 52 -3.48 -8.67 -0.13
C ILE A 52 -2.16 -8.13 0.39
N SER A 53 -1.25 -9.02 0.81
CA SER A 53 0.11 -8.69 1.18
C SER A 53 1.10 -9.23 0.13
N ILE A 54 1.91 -8.34 -0.46
CA ILE A 54 2.89 -8.66 -1.51
C ILE A 54 4.29 -8.41 -0.95
N VAL A 55 5.04 -9.48 -0.70
CA VAL A 55 6.35 -9.40 -0.04
C VAL A 55 7.51 -9.82 -0.96
N SER A 56 8.72 -9.82 -0.40
CA SER A 56 9.98 -10.02 -1.12
C SER A 56 9.99 -11.25 -2.03
N GLY A 57 10.72 -11.15 -3.14
CA GLY A 57 10.83 -12.18 -4.16
C GLY A 57 9.68 -12.19 -5.17
N SER A 58 8.67 -11.33 -4.99
CA SER A 58 7.49 -11.27 -5.85
C SER A 58 7.69 -10.36 -7.06
N LYS A 59 7.30 -10.85 -8.26
CA LYS A 59 7.44 -10.12 -9.51
C LYS A 59 6.24 -10.35 -10.43
N ASN A 60 5.85 -9.31 -11.18
CA ASN A 60 4.72 -9.37 -12.12
C ASN A 60 3.42 -9.81 -11.41
N VAL A 61 3.01 -9.02 -10.42
CA VAL A 61 1.80 -9.25 -9.63
C VAL A 61 0.69 -8.35 -10.16
N ARG A 62 -0.46 -8.91 -10.52
CA ARG A 62 -1.64 -8.15 -10.95
C ARG A 62 -2.82 -8.48 -10.04
N ALA A 63 -3.34 -7.49 -9.34
CA ALA A 63 -4.58 -7.58 -8.58
C ALA A 63 -5.62 -6.69 -9.27
N THR A 64 -6.75 -7.24 -9.71
CA THR A 64 -7.77 -6.48 -10.46
C THR A 64 -9.19 -6.87 -10.10
N GLY A 65 -10.08 -5.89 -9.90
CA GLY A 65 -11.46 -6.19 -9.49
C GLY A 65 -11.53 -6.68 -8.05
N ILE A 66 -10.84 -5.99 -7.13
CA ILE A 66 -10.77 -6.39 -5.72
C ILE A 66 -11.72 -5.54 -4.90
N THR A 67 -12.58 -6.17 -4.11
CA THR A 67 -13.34 -5.51 -3.04
C THR A 67 -12.71 -5.90 -1.71
N CYS A 68 -12.13 -4.93 -1.00
CA CYS A 68 -11.39 -5.13 0.23
C CYS A 68 -12.04 -4.35 1.38
N GLY A 69 -12.33 -5.02 2.49
CA GLY A 69 -12.92 -4.35 3.65
C GLY A 69 -13.82 -5.27 4.49
N PRO A 70 -13.69 -5.26 5.82
CA PRO A 70 -12.67 -4.56 6.63
C PRO A 70 -11.25 -5.16 6.46
N GLY A 71 -10.23 -4.54 7.07
CA GLY A 71 -8.84 -5.04 7.09
C GLY A 71 -7.78 -3.94 7.00
N HIS A 72 -6.53 -4.31 6.71
CA HIS A 72 -5.39 -3.40 6.57
C HIS A 72 -5.15 -2.88 5.14
N GLY A 73 -5.99 -3.25 4.17
CA GLY A 73 -5.89 -2.80 2.79
C GLY A 73 -4.99 -3.69 1.92
N ILE A 74 -4.38 -3.10 0.89
CA ILE A 74 -3.45 -3.78 0.01
C ILE A 74 -2.03 -3.27 0.28
N SER A 75 -1.16 -4.16 0.71
CA SER A 75 0.18 -3.83 1.20
C SER A 75 1.28 -4.46 0.35
N ILE A 76 2.25 -3.66 -0.03
CA ILE A 76 3.56 -4.12 -0.48
C ILE A 76 4.51 -4.07 0.72
N GLY A 77 4.93 -5.25 1.17
CA GLY A 77 5.77 -5.44 2.35
C GLY A 77 5.05 -6.09 3.52
N SER A 78 5.65 -6.13 4.71
CA SER A 78 6.90 -5.43 5.03
C SER A 78 8.12 -5.96 4.26
N LEU A 79 9.01 -5.06 3.82
CA LEU A 79 10.22 -5.41 3.04
C LEU A 79 11.50 -5.06 3.80
N GLY A 80 12.51 -5.93 3.75
CA GLY A 80 13.85 -5.66 4.28
C GLY A 80 13.99 -5.84 5.80
N ALA A 81 13.11 -6.64 6.41
CA ALA A 81 13.17 -6.95 7.84
C ALA A 81 14.56 -7.47 8.25
N ARG A 82 15.00 -7.17 9.46
CA ARG A 82 16.30 -7.62 10.00
C ARG A 82 17.49 -7.24 9.08
N LYS A 83 17.45 -6.05 8.49
CA LYS A 83 18.48 -5.54 7.56
C LYS A 83 18.69 -6.41 6.31
N SER A 84 17.70 -7.23 5.95
CA SER A 84 17.77 -8.09 4.76
C SER A 84 17.56 -7.30 3.47
N ALA A 85 17.99 -7.91 2.36
CA ALA A 85 17.62 -7.45 1.04
C ALA A 85 16.20 -7.91 0.69
N ALA A 86 15.41 -7.03 0.09
CA ALA A 86 14.08 -7.36 -0.40
C ALA A 86 13.83 -6.81 -1.80
N TYR A 87 13.12 -7.60 -2.61
CA TYR A 87 12.92 -7.31 -4.02
C TYR A 87 11.46 -7.52 -4.40
N VAL A 88 10.77 -6.45 -4.80
CA VAL A 88 9.44 -6.48 -5.39
C VAL A 88 9.43 -5.63 -6.65
N SER A 89 8.86 -6.14 -7.75
CA SER A 89 8.76 -5.36 -8.97
C SER A 89 7.55 -5.69 -9.84
N ASN A 90 7.13 -4.70 -10.63
CA ASN A 90 6.04 -4.83 -11.60
C ASN A 90 4.74 -5.27 -10.92
N VAL A 91 4.22 -4.42 -10.04
CA VAL A 91 2.94 -4.63 -9.34
C VAL A 91 1.89 -3.73 -9.96
N LEU A 92 0.74 -4.29 -10.31
CA LEU A 92 -0.44 -3.55 -10.72
C LEU A 92 -1.60 -3.90 -9.79
N VAL A 93 -2.14 -2.90 -9.12
CA VAL A 93 -3.44 -2.94 -8.44
C VAL A 93 -4.37 -2.04 -9.21
N ASN A 94 -5.46 -2.61 -9.75
CA ASN A 94 -6.36 -1.91 -10.65
C ASN A 94 -7.82 -2.21 -10.34
N ASN A 95 -8.73 -1.25 -10.54
CA ASN A 95 -10.17 -1.48 -10.36
C ASN A 95 -10.47 -2.08 -8.98
N THR A 96 -10.21 -1.31 -7.92
CA THR A 96 -10.29 -1.79 -6.54
C THR A 96 -11.19 -0.89 -5.72
N ILE A 97 -12.01 -1.48 -4.86
CA ILE A 97 -12.81 -0.79 -3.85
C ILE A 97 -12.22 -1.16 -2.49
N LEU A 98 -11.87 -0.16 -1.68
CA LEU A 98 -11.50 -0.36 -0.28
C LEU A 98 -12.52 0.35 0.61
N SER A 99 -13.07 -0.36 1.58
CA SER A 99 -14.10 0.17 2.48
C SER A 99 -13.83 -0.19 3.93
N GLY A 100 -13.80 0.81 4.82
CA GLY A 100 -13.60 0.59 6.26
C GLY A 100 -12.27 -0.09 6.61
N THR A 101 -11.24 0.09 5.77
CA THR A 101 -9.90 -0.47 6.00
C THR A 101 -9.00 0.53 6.71
N THR A 102 -8.04 0.04 7.50
CA THR A 102 -7.09 0.92 8.20
C THR A 102 -6.11 1.58 7.22
N ASN A 103 -5.82 0.95 6.08
CA ASN A 103 -5.07 1.56 4.98
C ASN A 103 -5.74 1.29 3.64
N GLY A 104 -5.49 2.15 2.66
CA GLY A 104 -5.90 1.92 1.28
C GLY A 104 -4.83 1.09 0.57
N VAL A 105 -3.89 1.78 -0.05
CA VAL A 105 -2.70 1.19 -0.69
C VAL A 105 -1.44 1.61 0.06
N ARG A 106 -0.65 0.62 0.48
CA ARG A 106 0.48 0.81 1.38
C ARG A 106 1.76 0.20 0.82
N ILE A 107 2.88 0.92 0.91
CA ILE A 107 4.23 0.37 0.76
C ILE A 107 4.94 0.51 2.09
N LYS A 108 5.43 -0.60 2.67
CA LYS A 108 6.05 -0.64 3.99
C LYS A 108 7.42 -1.31 3.92
N THR A 109 8.48 -0.59 4.28
CA THR A 109 9.85 -1.12 4.30
C THR A 109 10.51 -0.84 5.64
N TRP A 110 11.27 -1.79 6.14
CA TRP A 110 12.03 -1.64 7.38
C TRP A 110 13.23 -0.72 7.19
N GLN A 111 13.52 0.08 8.23
CA GLN A 111 14.80 0.76 8.33
C GLN A 111 15.96 -0.24 8.32
N GLY A 112 17.06 0.11 7.65
CA GLY A 112 18.25 -0.75 7.56
C GLY A 112 18.16 -1.81 6.45
N GLY A 113 16.99 -2.04 5.86
CA GLY A 113 16.82 -2.95 4.72
C GLY A 113 17.56 -2.50 3.47
N SER A 114 17.62 -3.38 2.47
CA SER A 114 18.24 -3.07 1.16
C SER A 114 17.44 -3.70 0.01
N GLY A 115 17.85 -3.46 -1.24
CA GLY A 115 17.14 -3.94 -2.43
C GLY A 115 16.17 -2.90 -3.00
N TYR A 116 15.01 -3.34 -3.54
CA TYR A 116 14.07 -2.44 -4.20
C TYR A 116 12.59 -2.85 -4.12
N ALA A 117 11.73 -1.84 -4.17
CA ALA A 117 10.33 -1.93 -4.57
C ALA A 117 10.10 -0.95 -5.73
N ARG A 118 9.86 -1.47 -6.95
CA ARG A 118 9.81 -0.61 -8.14
C ARG A 118 8.77 -0.99 -9.19
N ASN A 119 8.40 -0.01 -10.01
CA ASN A 119 7.42 -0.18 -11.09
C ASN A 119 6.09 -0.66 -10.51
N ILE A 120 5.50 0.14 -9.65
CA ILE A 120 4.26 -0.17 -8.94
C ILE A 120 3.19 0.79 -9.44
N ARG A 121 2.01 0.28 -9.75
CA ARG A 121 0.87 1.06 -10.21
C ARG A 121 -0.36 0.73 -9.37
N PHE A 122 -0.88 1.74 -8.68
CA PHE A 122 -2.17 1.72 -8.02
C PHE A 122 -3.11 2.60 -8.85
N GLN A 123 -4.14 2.02 -9.46
CA GLN A 123 -5.00 2.80 -10.35
C GLN A 123 -6.47 2.40 -10.34
N ASN A 124 -7.34 3.37 -10.62
CA ASN A 124 -8.80 3.18 -10.63
C ASN A 124 -9.28 2.59 -9.29
N ILE A 125 -9.00 3.33 -8.21
CA ILE A 125 -9.28 2.89 -6.84
C ILE A 125 -10.32 3.81 -6.22
N VAL A 126 -11.35 3.20 -5.63
CA VAL A 126 -12.37 3.91 -4.86
C VAL A 126 -12.21 3.55 -3.39
N MET A 127 -12.21 4.56 -2.52
CA MET A 127 -12.04 4.39 -1.09
C MET A 127 -13.24 4.96 -0.32
N TYR A 128 -13.73 4.22 0.67
CA TYR A 128 -14.80 4.65 1.55
C TYR A 128 -14.37 4.47 3.00
N ASN A 129 -14.32 5.57 3.77
CA ASN A 129 -13.98 5.53 5.18
C ASN A 129 -12.67 4.75 5.44
N VAL A 130 -11.61 5.10 4.69
CA VAL A 130 -10.30 4.45 4.82
C VAL A 130 -9.42 5.31 5.72
N SER A 131 -8.89 4.74 6.82
CA SER A 131 -8.16 5.55 7.80
C SER A 131 -6.89 6.16 7.21
N ASN A 132 -6.08 5.38 6.49
CA ASN A 132 -4.88 5.86 5.82
C ASN A 132 -4.87 5.49 4.32
N PRO A 133 -5.53 6.29 3.46
CA PRO A 133 -5.73 5.97 2.04
C PRO A 133 -4.46 5.61 1.26
N ILE A 134 -3.42 6.45 1.31
CA ILE A 134 -2.18 6.22 0.57
C ILE A 134 -0.99 6.37 1.51
N ILE A 135 -0.19 5.31 1.65
CA ILE A 135 1.02 5.34 2.48
C ILE A 135 2.24 4.79 1.74
N ILE A 136 3.36 5.49 1.87
CA ILE A 136 4.70 4.92 1.80
C ILE A 136 5.37 5.16 3.14
N ASP A 137 5.79 4.10 3.81
CA ASP A 137 6.55 4.13 5.05
C ASP A 137 7.85 3.35 4.86
N GLN A 138 8.95 4.06 4.65
CA GLN A 138 10.30 3.48 4.61
C GLN A 138 11.00 3.49 5.99
N ASN A 139 10.34 4.03 7.01
CA ASN A 139 10.86 4.17 8.36
C ASN A 139 10.25 3.14 9.33
N TYR A 140 9.63 2.08 8.81
CA TYR A 140 8.94 1.09 9.61
C TYR A 140 9.89 0.41 10.60
N CYS A 141 9.42 0.33 11.85
CA CYS A 141 10.05 -0.39 12.94
C CYS A 141 8.97 -0.84 13.94
N ASP A 142 9.12 -2.02 14.53
CA ASP A 142 8.14 -2.65 15.43
C ASP A 142 8.38 -2.38 16.92
N GLN A 143 9.26 -1.43 17.24
CA GLN A 143 9.62 -1.10 18.61
C GLN A 143 8.72 0.02 19.17
N GLN A 144 8.42 -0.03 20.47
CA GLN A 144 7.64 1.03 21.15
C GLN A 144 8.34 2.39 21.10
N LYS A 145 9.68 2.41 21.08
CA LYS A 145 10.48 3.63 20.92
C LYS A 145 10.87 3.78 19.45
N PRO A 146 10.88 5.02 18.90
CA PRO A 146 11.37 5.26 17.54
C PRO A 146 12.76 4.67 17.35
N CYS A 147 12.90 3.85 16.31
CA CYS A 147 14.18 3.22 16.02
C CYS A 147 15.22 4.25 15.57
N PRO A 148 16.50 4.07 15.93
CA PRO A 148 17.56 4.95 15.45
C PRO A 148 17.57 4.94 13.92
N LYS A 149 17.58 6.14 13.32
CA LYS A 149 17.62 6.29 11.86
C LYS A 149 18.78 5.48 11.30
N GLN A 150 18.46 4.53 10.42
CA GLN A 150 19.46 3.71 9.74
C GLN A 150 19.92 4.38 8.45
N VAL A 151 21.15 4.07 8.03
CA VAL A 151 21.74 4.64 6.81
C VAL A 151 21.27 3.96 5.53
N SER A 152 20.75 2.73 5.61
CA SER A 152 20.19 1.97 4.47
C SER A 152 18.66 1.86 4.55
N ALA A 153 18.01 1.77 3.39
CA ALA A 153 16.62 1.37 3.26
C ALA A 153 16.37 0.68 1.91
N VAL A 154 15.28 -0.06 1.80
CA VAL A 154 14.80 -0.60 0.52
C VAL A 154 14.47 0.56 -0.42
N ARG A 155 15.02 0.57 -1.63
CA ARG A 155 14.79 1.67 -2.58
C ARG A 155 13.38 1.60 -3.16
N VAL A 156 12.53 2.57 -2.84
CA VAL A 156 11.20 2.73 -3.44
C VAL A 156 11.26 3.68 -4.63
N SER A 157 10.85 3.21 -5.82
CA SER A 157 10.93 4.03 -7.03
C SER A 157 9.91 3.70 -8.10
N ASN A 158 9.57 4.68 -8.95
CA ASN A 158 8.62 4.51 -10.06
C ASN A 158 7.27 3.94 -9.58
N VAL A 159 6.60 4.69 -8.72
CA VAL A 159 5.29 4.37 -8.17
C VAL A 159 4.27 5.35 -8.73
N LEU A 160 3.23 4.84 -9.39
CA LEU A 160 2.13 5.64 -9.91
C LEU A 160 0.88 5.39 -9.09
N TYR A 161 0.27 6.47 -8.60
CA TYR A 161 -1.08 6.51 -8.08
C TYR A 161 -1.95 7.27 -9.09
N LYS A 162 -2.93 6.60 -9.70
CA LYS A 162 -3.72 7.18 -10.79
C LYS A 162 -5.22 6.97 -10.62
N ASN A 163 -6.03 8.01 -10.75
CA ASN A 163 -7.50 7.91 -10.65
C ASN A 163 -7.91 7.22 -9.34
N ILE A 164 -7.51 7.81 -8.23
CA ILE A 164 -7.85 7.33 -6.88
C ILE A 164 -8.78 8.36 -6.24
N ARG A 165 -9.98 7.94 -5.84
CA ARG A 165 -10.97 8.85 -5.25
C ARG A 165 -11.63 8.24 -4.02
N GLY A 166 -12.09 9.06 -3.09
CA GLY A 166 -12.79 8.54 -1.94
C GLY A 166 -12.74 9.40 -0.69
N THR A 167 -13.13 8.80 0.43
CA THR A 167 -13.12 9.43 1.74
C THR A 167 -12.06 8.83 2.66
N SER A 168 -11.42 9.68 3.45
CA SER A 168 -10.50 9.29 4.51
C SER A 168 -11.16 9.42 5.88
N ALA A 169 -10.94 8.42 6.73
CA ALA A 169 -11.38 8.43 8.13
C ALA A 169 -10.44 9.21 9.06
N SER A 170 -9.28 9.63 8.56
CA SER A 170 -8.31 10.41 9.33
C SER A 170 -7.95 11.69 8.59
N ARG A 171 -7.40 12.64 9.35
CA ARG A 171 -6.97 13.93 8.79
C ARG A 171 -5.85 13.79 7.76
N VAL A 172 -4.95 12.82 7.91
CA VAL A 172 -3.82 12.61 6.99
C VAL A 172 -4.19 11.53 5.97
N ALA A 173 -4.75 11.97 4.84
CA ALA A 173 -5.19 11.07 3.77
C ALA A 173 -4.02 10.46 2.97
N MET A 174 -2.91 11.19 2.87
CA MET A 174 -1.70 10.70 2.19
C MET A 174 -0.47 10.89 3.06
N LYS A 175 0.32 9.84 3.24
CA LYS A 175 1.57 9.88 4.00
C LYS A 175 2.72 9.27 3.20
N PHE A 176 3.73 10.08 2.89
CA PHE A 176 4.96 9.65 2.26
C PHE A 176 6.12 9.88 3.21
N ASP A 177 6.46 8.89 4.03
CA ASP A 177 7.54 8.93 5.00
C ASP A 177 8.74 8.14 4.47
N CYS A 178 9.51 8.79 3.61
CA CYS A 178 10.65 8.18 2.94
C CYS A 178 11.94 8.37 3.73
N SER A 179 12.91 7.49 3.52
CA SER A 179 14.22 7.58 4.18
C SER A 179 14.98 8.82 3.70
N LYS A 180 15.65 9.53 4.61
CA LYS A 180 16.52 10.66 4.27
C LYS A 180 17.74 10.22 3.45
N SER A 181 18.31 9.05 3.73
CA SER A 181 19.46 8.51 2.99
C SER A 181 19.07 7.79 1.71
N PHE A 182 17.84 7.28 1.62
CA PHE A 182 17.27 6.66 0.42
C PHE A 182 15.89 7.26 0.06
N PRO A 183 15.84 8.54 -0.36
CA PRO A 183 14.60 9.21 -0.74
C PRO A 183 13.80 8.44 -1.79
N CYS A 184 12.47 8.49 -1.70
CA CYS A 184 11.60 7.93 -2.73
C CYS A 184 11.74 8.72 -4.04
N ARG A 185 11.87 8.02 -5.18
CA ARG A 185 12.09 8.65 -6.50
C ARG A 185 11.06 8.25 -7.53
N GLY A 186 10.58 9.21 -8.32
CA GLY A 186 9.58 8.94 -9.36
C GLY A 186 8.27 8.47 -8.76
N ILE A 187 7.74 9.24 -7.80
CA ILE A 187 6.43 9.00 -7.21
C ILE A 187 5.46 9.96 -7.89
N PHE A 188 4.48 9.40 -8.60
CA PHE A 188 3.57 10.14 -9.46
C PHE A 188 2.16 10.07 -8.91
N LEU A 189 1.53 11.24 -8.76
CA LEU A 189 0.13 11.40 -8.39
C LEU A 189 -0.62 11.94 -9.60
N GLN A 190 -1.58 11.18 -10.11
CA GLN A 190 -2.42 11.59 -11.21
C GLN A 190 -3.89 11.42 -10.87
N ASP A 191 -4.69 12.49 -10.93
CA ASP A 191 -6.14 12.40 -10.71
C ASP A 191 -6.49 11.71 -9.36
N VAL A 192 -5.92 12.24 -8.26
CA VAL A 192 -6.10 11.71 -6.89
C VAL A 192 -6.98 12.68 -6.10
N ALA A 193 -8.16 12.26 -5.65
CA ALA A 193 -9.10 13.12 -4.94
C ALA A 193 -9.62 12.43 -3.66
N LEU A 194 -8.96 12.71 -2.54
CA LEU A 194 -9.30 12.19 -1.22
C LEU A 194 -9.83 13.33 -0.34
N ARG A 195 -11.02 13.14 0.20
CA ARG A 195 -11.71 14.12 1.05
C ARG A 195 -11.94 13.53 2.45
N PRO A 196 -12.12 14.34 3.50
CA PRO A 196 -12.59 13.83 4.79
C PRO A 196 -13.94 13.10 4.62
N GLN A 197 -14.23 12.15 5.50
CA GLN A 197 -15.60 11.64 5.63
C GLN A 197 -16.51 12.76 6.17
N GLU A 198 -17.72 12.88 5.61
CA GLU A 198 -18.69 13.90 5.98
C GLU A 198 -19.16 13.72 7.42
N GLU A 199 -18.51 14.40 8.36
CA GLU A 199 -19.01 14.66 9.73
C GLU A 199 -18.30 15.82 10.46
N GLU A 200 -17.24 16.43 9.91
CA GLU A 200 -16.64 17.64 10.49
C GLU A 200 -16.51 18.73 9.41
N GLN A 201 -17.41 19.70 9.45
CA GLN A 201 -17.61 20.77 8.46
C GLN A 201 -16.40 21.72 8.24
N GLU A 202 -15.24 21.46 8.85
CA GLU A 202 -14.07 22.36 8.77
C GLU A 202 -12.73 21.66 8.49
N ASP A 203 -12.64 20.32 8.49
CA ASP A 203 -11.34 19.66 8.45
C ASP A 203 -10.94 19.16 7.04
N ILE A 204 -10.17 19.99 6.34
CA ILE A 204 -9.59 19.65 5.03
C ILE A 204 -8.62 18.47 5.21
N ALA A 205 -8.79 17.40 4.42
CA ALA A 205 -7.83 16.30 4.36
C ALA A 205 -6.41 16.83 4.05
N LYS A 206 -5.38 16.26 4.67
CA LYS A 206 -3.99 16.71 4.54
C LYS A 206 -3.10 15.60 3.98
N ALA A 207 -1.97 16.00 3.41
CA ALA A 207 -0.87 15.10 3.10
C ALA A 207 0.36 15.42 3.97
N SER A 208 1.11 14.39 4.36
CA SER A 208 2.36 14.49 5.12
C SER A 208 3.49 13.83 4.33
N CYS A 209 4.54 14.58 4.01
CA CYS A 209 5.49 14.18 2.97
C CYS A 209 6.91 14.52 3.41
N ALA A 210 7.79 13.51 3.44
CA ALA A 210 9.16 13.61 3.90
C ALA A 210 10.07 12.81 2.95
N ASN A 211 11.16 13.45 2.51
CA ASN A 211 12.19 12.84 1.64
C ASN A 211 11.62 12.19 0.37
N VAL A 212 10.64 12.83 -0.24
CA VAL A 212 10.03 12.40 -1.51
C VAL A 212 9.92 13.61 -2.43
N ARG A 213 10.19 13.40 -3.72
CA ARG A 213 9.84 14.36 -4.77
C ARG A 213 8.67 13.81 -5.57
N LEU A 214 7.53 14.46 -5.41
CA LEU A 214 6.29 14.08 -6.10
C LEU A 214 6.18 14.79 -7.44
N SER A 215 5.59 14.10 -8.40
CA SER A 215 5.17 14.66 -9.69
C SER A 215 3.65 14.57 -9.78
N TYR A 216 3.02 15.68 -10.17
CA TYR A 216 1.57 15.82 -10.21
C TYR A 216 1.07 15.91 -11.64
N ARG A 217 -0.10 15.32 -11.92
CA ARG A 217 -0.84 15.50 -13.18
C ARG A 217 -2.34 15.50 -12.91
N GLY A 218 -3.07 16.43 -13.53
CA GLY A 218 -4.51 16.54 -13.32
C GLY A 218 -4.86 16.98 -11.90
N ASN A 219 -6.05 16.63 -11.41
CA ASN A 219 -6.52 17.07 -10.10
C ASN A 219 -5.89 16.21 -8.99
N VAL A 220 -5.17 16.83 -8.04
CA VAL A 220 -4.61 16.14 -6.88
C VAL A 220 -4.98 16.87 -5.60
N SER A 221 -5.75 16.20 -4.75
CA SER A 221 -6.16 16.67 -3.43
C SER A 221 -6.17 15.52 -2.42
N PRO A 222 -5.56 15.69 -1.24
CA PRO A 222 -4.79 16.86 -0.82
C PRO A 222 -3.41 16.94 -1.47
N PRO A 223 -2.84 18.13 -1.74
CA PRO A 223 -1.44 18.23 -2.17
C PRO A 223 -0.50 18.00 -0.98
N CYS A 224 0.76 17.63 -1.26
CA CYS A 224 1.80 17.73 -0.23
C CYS A 224 2.22 19.19 -0.10
N SER A 225 2.21 19.70 1.12
CA SER A 225 2.82 20.98 1.44
C SER A 225 4.32 20.89 1.12
N SER A 226 4.79 21.79 0.26
CA SER A 226 6.19 21.99 -0.08
C SER A 226 7.00 22.49 1.12
#